data_AF-A0A2E5IKS7-F1
#
_entry.id   AF-A0A2E5IKS7-F1
#
_cell.length_a   1.000
_cell.length_b   1.000
_cell.length_c   1.000
_cell.angle_alpha   90.00
_cell.angle_beta   90.00
_cell.angle_gamma   90.00
#
_symmetry.space_group_name_H-M   'P 1'
#
loop_
_entity.id
_entity.type
_entity.pdbx_description
1 polymer ?
#
loop_
_entity_poly.entity_id
_entity_poly.type
_entity_poly.pdbx_seq_one_letter_code
_entity_poly.pdbx_strand_id
1 'polypeptide(L)' 'MKNFTFYFLLAVSSLAVADDRMAKFDSNGDGKISPEEIRLQGCELNLSLFNIADKDKDGFLNPREVRKGRKTAFRGC' A
#
# COMPACT_ATOMS: atom_id res chain seq x y z
N MET A 1 -42.51 1.54 -17.15
CA MET A 1 -42.15 0.10 -17.24
C MET A 1 -40.94 0.02 -18.17
N LYS A 2 -39.68 -0.23 -17.78
CA LYS A 2 -39.11 -1.02 -16.70
C LYS A 2 -37.67 -0.52 -16.42
N ASN A 3 -37.41 -0.24 -15.13
CA ASN A 3 -36.22 -0.69 -14.40
C ASN A 3 -34.90 0.07 -14.63
N PHE A 4 -34.81 1.21 -13.94
CA PHE A 4 -33.57 1.86 -13.51
C PHE A 4 -32.83 0.93 -12.53
N THR A 5 -32.08 -0.04 -13.05
CA THR A 5 -31.21 -0.88 -12.20
C THR A 5 -29.98 -0.09 -11.82
N PHE A 6 -30.15 0.64 -10.73
CA PHE A 6 -29.16 1.22 -9.84
C PHE A 6 -28.25 0.09 -9.31
N TYR A 7 -27.32 -0.42 -10.14
CA TYR A 7 -26.26 -1.33 -9.69
C TYR A 7 -25.13 -0.57 -8.98
N PHE A 8 -25.49 0.36 -8.10
CA PHE A 8 -24.56 1.09 -7.21
C PHE A 8 -24.45 0.39 -5.85
N LEU A 9 -24.58 -0.95 -5.82
CA LEU A 9 -24.87 -1.68 -4.58
C LEU A 9 -24.02 -2.95 -4.37
N LEU A 10 -22.80 -3.04 -4.92
CA LEU A 10 -21.89 -4.16 -4.65
C LEU A 10 -20.40 -3.76 -4.66
N ALA A 11 -20.01 -2.80 -3.82
CA ALA A 11 -18.60 -2.62 -3.46
C ALA A 11 -18.45 -2.36 -1.96
N VAL A 12 -19.14 -3.16 -1.13
CA VAL A 12 -18.75 -3.31 0.28
C VAL A 12 -17.56 -4.28 0.30
N SER A 13 -16.38 -3.79 -0.05
CA SER A 13 -15.18 -4.61 -0.03
C SER A 13 -13.98 -3.77 0.39
N SER A 14 -13.95 -3.46 1.69
CA SER A 14 -12.81 -3.69 2.58
C SER A 14 -12.91 -2.70 3.74
N LEU A 15 -13.16 -3.20 4.94
CA LEU A 15 -12.65 -2.54 6.15
C LEU A 15 -11.12 -2.64 6.08
N ALA A 16 -10.52 -1.86 5.20
CA ALA A 16 -9.09 -1.62 5.21
C ALA A 16 -8.85 -0.83 6.48
N VAL A 17 -8.57 -1.54 7.58
CA VAL A 17 -7.78 -0.96 8.66
C VAL A 17 -6.48 -0.54 7.99
N ALA A 18 -6.42 0.73 7.59
CA ALA A 18 -5.26 1.27 6.90
C ALA A 18 -4.07 1.03 7.84
N ASP A 19 -3.06 0.29 7.36
CA ASP A 19 -1.80 0.19 8.09
C ASP A 19 -1.26 1.62 8.18
N ASP A 20 -0.79 2.04 9.36
CA ASP A 20 -0.22 3.39 9.59
C ASP A 20 0.83 3.76 8.53
N ARG A 21 1.54 2.74 8.01
CA ARG A 21 2.50 2.90 6.92
C ARG A 21 1.84 3.25 5.59
N MET A 22 0.69 2.67 5.25
CA MET A 22 -0.05 3.09 4.05
C MET A 22 -0.41 4.56 4.14
N ALA A 23 -1.00 4.99 5.27
CA ALA A 23 -1.38 6.39 5.46
C ALA A 23 -0.19 7.36 5.45
N LYS A 24 1.00 6.91 5.85
CA LYS A 24 2.21 7.73 5.88
C LYS A 24 2.90 7.86 4.52
N PHE A 25 2.88 6.80 3.71
CA PHE A 25 3.74 6.72 2.52
C PHE A 25 2.98 6.79 1.19
N ASP A 26 1.80 6.18 1.08
CA ASP A 26 0.96 6.18 -0.14
C ASP A 26 0.41 7.59 -0.37
N SER A 27 1.23 8.42 -1.02
CA SER A 27 1.01 9.86 -1.15
C SER A 27 0.23 10.17 -2.42
N ASN A 28 0.33 9.29 -3.43
CA ASN A 28 -0.43 9.41 -4.67
C ASN A 28 -1.84 8.74 -4.57
N GLY A 29 -2.09 7.92 -3.55
CA GLY A 29 -3.38 7.31 -3.26
C GLY A 29 -3.73 6.13 -4.17
N ASP A 30 -2.74 5.48 -4.78
CA ASP A 30 -2.95 4.36 -5.70
C ASP A 30 -3.11 3.01 -4.98
N GLY A 31 -3.00 3.00 -3.64
CA GLY A 31 -3.24 1.83 -2.79
C GLY A 31 -2.02 0.93 -2.62
N LYS A 32 -0.84 1.38 -3.05
CA LYS A 32 0.45 0.70 -2.87
C LYS A 32 1.51 1.75 -2.52
N ILE A 33 2.69 1.31 -2.09
CA ILE A 33 3.79 2.20 -1.74
C ILE A 33 4.93 1.97 -2.73
N SER A 34 5.38 3.04 -3.37
CA SER A 34 6.55 2.99 -4.23
C SER A 34 7.87 3.24 -3.45
N PRO A 35 9.02 2.85 -4.01
CA PRO A 35 10.33 3.26 -3.52
C PRO A 35 10.54 4.77 -3.48
N GLU A 36 9.91 5.56 -4.36
CA GLU A 36 10.10 7.02 -4.36
C GLU A 36 9.31 7.68 -3.23
N GLU A 37 8.09 7.21 -2.97
CA GLU A 37 7.25 7.68 -1.87
C GLU A 37 7.93 7.51 -0.51
N ILE A 38 8.63 6.38 -0.30
CA ILE A 38 9.41 6.17 0.92
C ILE A 38 10.52 7.22 1.06
N ARG A 39 11.24 7.53 -0.03
CA ARG A 39 12.32 8.52 -0.02
C ARG A 39 11.82 9.94 0.19
N LEU A 40 10.68 10.29 -0.41
CA LEU A 40 10.05 11.61 -0.27
C LEU A 40 9.65 11.92 1.18
N GLN A 41 9.33 10.89 1.97
CA GLN A 41 9.03 11.02 3.39
C GLN A 41 10.29 11.12 4.28
N GLY A 42 11.48 11.31 3.68
CA GLY A 42 12.74 11.48 4.41
C GLY A 42 13.31 10.19 4.99
N CYS A 43 12.80 9.04 4.57
CA CYS A 43 13.30 7.74 5.00
C CYS A 43 14.49 7.29 4.15
N GLU A 44 15.51 6.75 4.82
CA GLU A 44 16.57 6.03 4.12
C GLU A 44 16.01 4.70 3.57
N LEU A 45 15.81 4.62 2.27
CA LEU A 45 15.32 3.40 1.64
C LEU A 45 16.46 2.39 1.46
N ASN A 46 16.41 1.31 2.22
CA ASN A 46 17.22 0.13 1.94
C ASN A 46 16.53 -0.77 0.90
N LEU A 47 17.01 -0.73 -0.34
CA LEU A 47 16.44 -1.51 -1.44
C LEU A 47 16.45 -3.03 -1.20
N SER A 48 17.44 -3.55 -0.48
CA SER A 48 17.47 -4.99 -0.14
C SER A 48 16.31 -5.35 0.80
N LEU A 49 16.05 -4.52 1.80
CA LEU A 49 14.93 -4.72 2.73
C LEU A 49 13.56 -4.49 2.07
N PHE A 50 13.49 -3.55 1.13
CA PHE A 50 12.31 -3.33 0.30
C PHE A 50 12.00 -4.59 -0.53
N ASN A 51 12.97 -5.09 -1.28
CA ASN A 51 12.82 -6.29 -2.12
C ASN A 51 12.51 -7.57 -1.30
N ILE A 52 12.88 -7.60 -0.01
CA ILE A 52 12.47 -8.69 0.88
C ILE A 52 10.98 -8.60 1.23
N ALA A 53 10.43 -7.38 1.33
CA ALA A 53 9.03 -7.13 1.63
C ALA A 53 8.12 -7.27 0.40
N ASP A 54 8.59 -6.83 -0.76
CA ASP A 54 7.96 -6.99 -2.08
C ASP A 54 8.02 -8.48 -2.50
N LYS A 55 6.94 -9.21 -2.24
CA LYS A 55 6.87 -10.67 -2.42
C LYS A 55 6.45 -11.04 -3.83
N ASP A 56 5.56 -10.26 -4.44
CA ASP A 56 5.14 -10.48 -5.81
C ASP A 56 6.11 -9.88 -6.85
N LYS A 57 7.08 -9.07 -6.39
CA LYS A 57 8.16 -8.47 -7.18
C LYS A 57 7.64 -7.52 -8.25
N ASP A 58 6.56 -6.82 -7.94
CA ASP A 58 5.97 -5.82 -8.84
C ASP A 58 6.66 -4.44 -8.71
N GLY A 59 7.58 -4.29 -7.76
CA GLY A 59 8.32 -3.05 -7.50
C GLY A 59 7.60 -2.10 -6.54
N PHE A 60 6.48 -2.51 -5.96
CA PHE A 60 5.68 -1.77 -5.00
C PHE A 60 5.42 -2.61 -3.74
N LEU A 61 4.93 -1.98 -2.68
CA LEU A 61 4.43 -2.71 -1.51
C LEU A 61 2.93 -2.54 -1.42
N ASN A 62 2.20 -3.63 -1.64
CA ASN A 62 0.76 -3.64 -1.42
C ASN A 62 0.43 -3.71 0.10
N PRO A 63 -0.82 -3.47 0.53
CA PRO A 63 -1.16 -3.42 1.96
C PRO A 63 -0.85 -4.72 2.73
N ARG A 64 -0.87 -5.87 2.05
CA ARG A 64 -0.50 -7.15 2.69
C ARG A 64 1.00 -7.27 2.90
N GLU A 65 1.80 -6.80 1.96
CA GLU A 65 3.26 -6.78 2.04
C GLU A 65 3.75 -5.76 3.05
N VAL A 66 3.15 -4.56 3.10
CA VAL A 66 3.43 -3.54 4.11
C VAL A 66 3.23 -4.10 5.52
N ARG A 67 2.10 -4.78 5.75
CA ARG A 67 1.79 -5.39 7.05
C ARG A 67 2.81 -6.46 7.46
N LYS A 68 3.32 -7.24 6.50
CA LYS A 68 4.32 -8.30 6.76
C LYS A 68 5.75 -7.76 6.83
N GLY A 69 6.05 -6.71 6.05
CA GLY A 69 7.35 -6.09 5.84
C GLY A 69 7.62 -4.88 6.73
N ARG A 70 6.72 -4.56 7.68
CA ARG A 70 6.82 -3.39 8.57
C ARG A 70 8.19 -3.24 9.24
N LYS A 71 8.78 -4.36 9.67
CA LYS A 71 10.08 -4.39 10.36
C LYS A 71 11.29 -4.44 9.42
N THR A 72 11.07 -4.58 8.12
CA THR A 72 12.14 -4.69 7.12
C THR A 72 12.15 -3.45 6.22
N ALA A 73 11.11 -3.27 5.39
CA ALA A 73 11.07 -2.23 4.35
C ALA A 73 11.14 -0.80 4.90
N PHE A 74 10.69 -0.60 6.14
CA PHE A 74 10.63 0.72 6.78
C PHE A 74 11.63 0.87 7.92
N ARG A 75 12.70 0.06 7.98
CA ARG A 75 13.74 0.23 9.02
C ARG A 75 14.43 1.58 8.87
N GLY A 76 14.28 2.45 9.86
CA GLY A 76 14.78 3.83 9.82
C GLY A 76 13.67 4.88 9.76
N CYS A 77 12.41 4.42 9.73
CA CYS A 77 11.18 5.21 9.81
C CYS A 77 10.08 4.53 10.65
#